data_AF-A0A2S1LVU9-F1
#
_entry.id   AF-A0A2S1LVU9-F1
#
_cell.length_a   1.000
_cell.length_b   1.000
_cell.length_c   1.000
_cell.angle_alpha   90.00
_cell.angle_beta   90.00
_cell.angle_gamma   90.00
#
_symmetry.space_group_name_H-M   'P 1'
#
loop_
_entity.id
_entity.type
_entity.pdbx_description
1 polymer ?
#
loop_
_entity_poly.entity_id
_entity_poly.type
_entity_poly.pdbx_seq_one_letter_code
_entity_poly.pdbx_strand_id
1 'polypeptide(L)'
;MKKISYFTKYEIECPLCSCKFRKEDLLTGSGRLISGQLKVDLKREYVKNEKYGDIYPRVYSIIVCPDCYLAAFPNEFNAISFANNKVKQLLISREQNRKEIKSIFEDDLNFNKPRSLKEGAASYILAMMCYEYLDKAHNPTLNKAKCAIRSAWIFEDLHNENPNQNYNYLQKIFYYKAAYLYKLTIEKEQDNSEPITAEAVFGPDTDKNYGYDSALYLSGLLEYFYGNKENKEHRYNQLIEIKTILSKIAGMGKSSKEKPSILLDKIKEVYFNISKEIKNLHK
;
A
#
# COMPACT_ATOMS: atom_id res chain seq x y z
N MET A 1 -18.57 -13.57 -18.35
CA MET A 1 -18.57 -12.90 -17.02
C MET A 1 -19.35 -11.60 -17.07
N LYS A 2 -20.06 -11.23 -16.00
CA LYS A 2 -20.73 -9.92 -15.92
C LYS A 2 -19.69 -8.83 -15.62
N LYS A 3 -19.93 -7.62 -16.14
CA LYS A 3 -19.06 -6.43 -15.96
C LYS A 3 -18.78 -6.17 -14.47
N ILE A 4 -17.50 -6.00 -14.10
CA ILE A 4 -17.03 -5.77 -12.71
C ILE A 4 -16.57 -4.32 -12.46
N SER A 5 -16.17 -3.61 -13.49
CA SER A 5 -15.67 -2.23 -13.45
C SER A 5 -16.23 -1.40 -14.59
N TYR A 6 -16.05 -0.09 -14.56
CA TYR A 6 -16.44 0.82 -15.63
C TYR A 6 -15.47 2.00 -15.72
N PHE A 7 -15.31 2.54 -16.93
CA PHE A 7 -14.65 3.82 -17.11
C PHE A 7 -15.62 4.97 -16.78
N THR A 8 -15.14 5.97 -16.06
CA THR A 8 -15.90 7.17 -15.69
C THR A 8 -16.49 7.87 -16.91
N LYS A 9 -17.63 8.53 -16.75
CA LYS A 9 -18.25 9.31 -17.84
C LYS A 9 -17.39 10.51 -18.24
N TYR A 10 -16.82 11.18 -17.25
CA TYR A 10 -15.98 12.35 -17.41
C TYR A 10 -14.51 11.96 -17.50
N GLU A 11 -13.80 12.70 -18.33
CA GLU A 11 -12.35 12.61 -18.43
C GLU A 11 -11.69 13.40 -17.30
N ILE A 12 -10.57 12.88 -16.82
CA ILE A 12 -9.63 13.59 -15.97
C ILE A 12 -8.44 14.03 -16.83
N GLU A 13 -7.90 15.20 -16.52
CA GLU A 13 -6.70 15.72 -17.18
C GLU A 13 -5.47 15.43 -16.32
N CYS A 14 -4.43 14.86 -16.93
CA CYS A 14 -3.16 14.62 -16.24
C CYS A 14 -2.48 15.95 -15.90
N PRO A 15 -2.15 16.24 -14.63
CA PRO A 15 -1.51 17.50 -14.27
C PRO A 15 -0.08 17.64 -14.82
N LEU A 16 0.55 16.54 -15.26
CA LEU A 16 1.92 16.54 -15.77
C LEU A 16 1.99 16.79 -17.28
N CYS A 17 1.24 16.01 -18.08
CA CYS A 17 1.29 16.04 -19.54
C CYS A 17 0.00 16.51 -20.23
N SER A 18 -1.03 16.89 -19.47
CA SER A 18 -2.35 17.31 -19.99
C SER A 18 -3.12 16.28 -20.83
N CYS A 19 -2.64 15.02 -20.89
CA CYS A 19 -3.41 13.93 -21.47
C CYS A 19 -4.76 13.78 -20.74
N LYS A 20 -5.85 13.76 -21.51
CA LYS A 20 -7.21 13.51 -21.00
C LYS A 20 -7.54 12.03 -21.13
N PHE A 21 -8.02 11.42 -20.06
CA PHE A 21 -8.34 10.00 -20.02
C PHE A 21 -9.45 9.72 -19.01
N ARG A 22 -10.10 8.55 -19.13
CA ARG A 22 -11.13 8.12 -18.19
C ARG A 22 -10.51 7.22 -17.13
N LYS A 23 -10.86 7.46 -15.87
CA LYS A 23 -10.47 6.58 -14.77
C LYS A 23 -11.35 5.33 -14.82
N GLU A 24 -10.76 4.16 -14.55
CA GLU A 24 -11.54 2.96 -14.30
C GLU A 24 -11.90 2.84 -12.81
N ASP A 25 -13.18 2.67 -12.51
CA ASP A 25 -13.71 2.43 -11.17
C ASP A 25 -14.37 1.06 -11.06
N LEU A 26 -14.26 0.46 -9.88
CA LEU A 26 -14.96 -0.78 -9.55
C LEU A 26 -16.46 -0.51 -9.39
N LEU A 27 -17.31 -1.40 -9.93
CA LEU A 27 -18.74 -1.36 -9.64
C LEU A 27 -19.00 -1.80 -8.19
N THR A 28 -19.60 -0.91 -7.40
CA THR A 28 -20.03 -1.20 -6.04
C THR A 28 -21.48 -1.73 -6.00
N GLY A 29 -21.83 -2.46 -4.94
CA GLY A 29 -23.18 -2.98 -4.71
C GLY A 29 -23.48 -4.34 -5.36
N SER A 30 -24.76 -4.73 -5.39
CA SER A 30 -25.26 -6.02 -5.94
C SER A 30 -24.58 -7.28 -5.40
N GLY A 31 -24.07 -7.24 -4.16
CA GLY A 31 -23.34 -8.36 -3.54
C GLY A 31 -22.07 -8.78 -4.29
N ARG A 32 -21.46 -7.88 -5.07
CA ARG A 32 -20.27 -8.19 -5.89
C ARG A 32 -19.07 -8.57 -5.04
N LEU A 33 -18.78 -7.74 -4.04
CA LEU A 33 -17.68 -7.95 -3.12
C LEU A 33 -18.16 -8.71 -1.89
N ILE A 34 -17.59 -9.90 -1.70
CA ILE A 34 -17.82 -10.74 -0.54
C ILE A 34 -16.58 -10.66 0.34
N SER A 35 -16.65 -9.90 1.43
CA SER A 35 -15.55 -9.73 2.36
C SER A 35 -15.20 -11.05 3.05
N GLY A 36 -13.95 -11.45 2.96
CA GLY A 36 -13.37 -12.60 3.65
C GLY A 36 -12.59 -12.21 4.90
N GLN A 37 -11.61 -13.05 5.25
CA GLN A 37 -10.77 -12.89 6.43
C GLN A 37 -9.92 -11.61 6.37
N LEU A 38 -9.70 -10.98 7.53
CA LEU A 38 -8.68 -9.95 7.69
C LEU A 38 -7.36 -10.63 8.10
N LYS A 39 -6.35 -10.54 7.25
CA LYS A 39 -5.00 -11.05 7.56
C LYS A 39 -4.32 -10.21 8.63
N VAL A 40 -3.24 -10.74 9.18
CA VAL A 40 -2.46 -10.08 10.23
C VAL A 40 -1.87 -8.76 9.76
N ASP A 41 -1.51 -8.64 8.48
CA ASP A 41 -1.02 -7.41 7.88
C ASP A 41 -2.13 -6.45 7.45
N LEU A 42 -3.37 -6.67 7.88
CA LEU A 42 -4.57 -5.87 7.56
C LEU A 42 -5.02 -5.96 6.10
N LYS A 43 -4.53 -6.94 5.32
CA LYS A 43 -5.14 -7.29 4.01
C LYS A 43 -6.52 -7.91 4.24
N ARG A 44 -7.56 -7.32 3.65
CA ARG A 44 -8.88 -7.94 3.51
C ARG A 44 -8.84 -8.91 2.34
N GLU A 45 -9.08 -10.18 2.62
CA GLU A 45 -9.37 -11.16 1.57
C GLU A 45 -10.77 -10.96 1.01
N TYR A 46 -10.96 -11.30 -0.27
CA TYR A 46 -12.26 -11.29 -0.92
C TYR A 46 -12.56 -12.68 -1.44
N VAL A 47 -13.71 -13.22 -1.05
CA VAL A 47 -14.15 -14.55 -1.47
C VAL A 47 -14.62 -14.47 -2.92
N LYS A 48 -14.24 -15.48 -3.71
CA LYS A 48 -14.68 -15.64 -5.09
C LYS A 48 -16.20 -15.56 -5.18
N ASN A 49 -16.68 -14.73 -6.09
CA ASN A 49 -18.10 -14.59 -6.34
C ASN A 49 -18.53 -15.54 -7.46
N GLU A 50 -19.53 -16.40 -7.23
CA GLU A 50 -20.00 -17.35 -8.25
C GLU A 50 -20.43 -16.68 -9.57
N LYS A 51 -20.98 -15.47 -9.49
CA LYS A 51 -21.52 -14.72 -10.63
C LYS A 51 -20.49 -13.83 -11.32
N TYR A 52 -19.53 -13.31 -10.56
CA TYR A 52 -18.58 -12.30 -11.05
C TYR A 52 -17.13 -12.77 -11.10
N GLY A 53 -16.84 -13.96 -10.56
CA GLY A 53 -15.48 -14.48 -10.44
C GLY A 53 -14.70 -13.84 -9.29
N ASP A 54 -13.38 -13.90 -9.41
CA ASP A 54 -12.45 -13.25 -8.49
C ASP A 54 -12.46 -11.74 -8.74
N ILE A 55 -12.53 -10.95 -7.66
CA ILE A 55 -12.56 -9.49 -7.73
C ILE A 55 -11.51 -8.93 -6.77
N TYR A 56 -10.66 -8.06 -7.29
CA TYR A 56 -9.56 -7.44 -6.56
C TYR A 56 -9.76 -5.91 -6.45
N PRO A 57 -10.47 -5.41 -5.41
CA PRO A 57 -10.79 -3.98 -5.30
C PRO A 57 -9.57 -3.06 -5.32
N ARG A 58 -8.46 -3.54 -4.75
CA ARG A 58 -7.21 -2.78 -4.65
C ARG A 58 -6.62 -2.40 -6.00
N VAL A 59 -6.94 -3.11 -7.09
CA VAL A 59 -6.42 -2.83 -8.44
C VAL A 59 -6.88 -1.44 -8.96
N TYR A 60 -7.99 -0.91 -8.41
CA TYR A 60 -8.62 0.35 -8.85
C TYR A 60 -8.26 1.58 -7.98
N SER A 61 -7.36 1.44 -7.00
CA SER A 61 -7.13 2.50 -6.00
C SER A 61 -6.20 3.63 -6.45
N ILE A 62 -5.44 3.45 -7.52
CA ILE A 62 -4.45 4.41 -8.00
C ILE A 62 -4.89 4.94 -9.36
N ILE A 63 -4.86 6.26 -9.55
CA ILE A 63 -4.99 6.86 -10.88
C ILE A 63 -3.64 6.76 -11.56
N VAL A 64 -3.62 6.33 -12.82
CA VAL A 64 -2.42 6.27 -13.66
C VAL A 64 -2.73 6.97 -14.97
N CYS A 65 -1.93 7.97 -15.35
CA CYS A 65 -1.99 8.56 -16.68
C CYS A 65 -1.50 7.54 -17.71
N PRO A 66 -2.29 7.19 -18.74
CA PRO A 66 -1.90 6.19 -19.74
C PRO A 66 -0.77 6.66 -20.67
N ASP A 67 -0.45 7.97 -20.66
CA ASP A 67 0.57 8.57 -21.52
C ASP A 67 1.93 8.69 -20.80
N CYS A 68 2.02 9.48 -19.74
CA CYS A 68 3.29 9.76 -19.03
C CYS A 68 3.52 8.93 -17.75
N TYR A 69 2.57 8.06 -17.42
CA TYR A 69 2.62 7.13 -16.27
C TYR A 69 2.74 7.82 -14.91
N LEU A 70 2.34 9.10 -14.83
CA LEU A 70 2.10 9.74 -13.53
C LEU A 70 1.04 8.93 -12.78
N ALA A 71 1.35 8.55 -11.54
CA ALA A 71 0.48 7.73 -10.73
C ALA A 71 0.41 8.24 -9.29
N ALA A 72 -0.80 8.28 -8.73
CA ALA A 72 -1.04 8.68 -7.34
C ALA A 72 -2.42 8.21 -6.85
N PHE A 73 -2.65 8.26 -5.54
CA PHE A 73 -4.00 8.11 -4.98
C PHE A 73 -4.93 9.22 -5.52
N PRO A 74 -6.26 8.98 -5.68
CA PRO A 74 -7.15 9.92 -6.37
C PRO A 74 -7.14 11.34 -5.82
N ASN A 75 -7.18 11.50 -4.49
CA ASN A 75 -7.14 12.81 -3.85
C ASN A 75 -5.82 13.53 -4.14
N GLU A 76 -4.70 12.79 -4.06
CA GLU A 76 -3.37 13.32 -4.36
C GLU A 76 -3.23 13.68 -5.85
N PHE A 77 -3.65 12.79 -6.75
CA PHE A 77 -3.54 13.01 -8.20
C PHE A 77 -4.23 14.31 -8.62
N ASN A 78 -5.42 14.59 -8.06
CA ASN A 78 -6.18 15.80 -8.33
C ASN A 78 -5.59 17.04 -7.63
N ALA A 79 -4.87 16.85 -6.52
CA ALA A 79 -4.23 17.92 -5.77
C ALA A 79 -2.83 18.28 -6.29
N ILE A 80 -2.19 17.41 -7.11
CA ILE A 80 -0.87 17.68 -7.70
C ILE A 80 -0.96 18.95 -8.53
N SER A 81 -0.27 19.98 -8.07
CA SER A 81 -0.09 21.24 -8.75
C SER A 81 1.39 21.53 -8.90
N PHE A 82 1.82 21.82 -10.13
CA PHE A 82 3.22 22.11 -10.43
C PHE A 82 3.53 23.60 -10.38
N ALA A 83 3.12 24.28 -9.29
CA ALA A 83 3.55 25.65 -9.03
C ALA A 83 5.08 25.76 -8.98
N ASN A 84 5.76 24.70 -8.51
CA ASN A 84 7.20 24.55 -8.57
C ASN A 84 7.64 23.83 -9.84
N ASN A 85 8.27 24.58 -10.76
CA ASN A 85 8.77 24.03 -12.03
C ASN A 85 9.82 22.91 -11.84
N LYS A 86 10.57 22.86 -10.73
CA LYS A 86 11.62 21.84 -10.54
C LYS A 86 11.05 20.42 -10.44
N VAL A 87 9.99 20.23 -9.65
CA VAL A 87 9.35 18.92 -9.47
C VAL A 87 8.74 18.44 -10.78
N LYS A 88 8.10 19.35 -11.52
CA LYS A 88 7.54 19.06 -12.85
C LYS A 88 8.63 18.55 -13.79
N GLN A 89 9.73 19.28 -13.91
CA GLN A 89 10.84 18.90 -14.79
C GLN A 89 11.47 17.57 -14.39
N LEU A 90 11.59 17.30 -13.09
CA LEU A 90 12.10 16.02 -12.61
C LEU A 90 11.16 14.87 -12.99
N LEU A 91 9.84 15.02 -12.79
CA LEU A 91 8.87 14.01 -13.20
C LEU A 91 8.82 13.80 -14.72
N ILE A 92 8.98 14.86 -15.53
CA ILE A 92 9.10 14.74 -17.00
C ILE A 92 10.35 13.96 -17.36
N SER A 93 11.52 14.35 -16.83
CA SER A 93 12.80 13.67 -17.14
C SER A 93 12.84 12.19 -16.73
N ARG A 94 11.99 11.78 -15.78
CA ARG A 94 11.88 10.38 -15.31
C ARG A 94 10.74 9.60 -15.96
N GLU A 95 10.11 10.14 -17.01
CA GLU A 95 9.04 9.45 -17.72
C GLU A 95 9.47 8.10 -18.31
N GLN A 96 10.65 8.06 -18.94
CA GLN A 96 11.13 6.82 -19.56
C GLN A 96 11.36 5.73 -18.50
N ASN A 97 11.97 6.08 -17.36
CA ASN A 97 12.15 5.15 -16.23
C ASN A 97 10.81 4.58 -15.74
N ARG A 98 9.75 5.40 -15.71
CA ARG A 98 8.41 4.90 -15.37
C ARG A 98 7.88 3.93 -16.43
N LYS A 99 8.11 4.20 -17.72
CA LYS A 99 7.66 3.34 -18.81
C LYS A 99 8.37 1.99 -18.85
N GLU A 100 9.59 1.89 -18.31
CA GLU A 100 10.32 0.62 -18.16
C GLU A 100 9.60 -0.41 -17.28
N ILE A 101 8.61 0.01 -16.47
CA ILE A 101 7.80 -0.90 -15.63
C ILE A 101 7.17 -2.04 -16.43
N LYS A 102 6.89 -1.81 -17.72
CA LYS A 102 6.33 -2.80 -18.65
C LYS A 102 7.16 -4.07 -18.77
N SER A 103 8.48 -3.94 -18.62
CA SER A 103 9.41 -5.08 -18.67
C SER A 103 9.17 -6.11 -17.58
N ILE A 104 8.61 -5.71 -16.42
CA ILE A 104 8.24 -6.62 -15.32
C ILE A 104 7.03 -7.49 -15.70
N PHE A 105 6.23 -7.05 -16.69
CA PHE A 105 4.92 -7.63 -17.03
C PHE A 105 4.81 -8.05 -18.49
N GLU A 106 5.94 -8.45 -19.11
CA GLU A 106 5.99 -8.97 -20.49
C GLU A 106 5.43 -7.98 -21.53
N ASP A 107 5.57 -6.67 -21.28
CA ASP A 107 5.11 -5.57 -22.13
C ASP A 107 3.59 -5.50 -22.39
N ASP A 108 2.79 -6.21 -21.60
CA ASP A 108 1.32 -6.32 -21.77
C ASP A 108 0.53 -5.23 -21.01
N LEU A 109 1.18 -4.28 -20.33
CA LEU A 109 0.48 -3.27 -19.54
C LEU A 109 -0.30 -2.27 -20.41
N ASN A 110 -1.60 -2.14 -20.15
CA ASN A 110 -2.45 -1.17 -20.84
C ASN A 110 -3.52 -0.52 -19.95
N PHE A 111 -3.24 0.70 -19.50
CA PHE A 111 -4.17 1.48 -18.67
C PHE A 111 -5.40 2.06 -19.40
N ASN A 112 -5.50 1.88 -20.73
CA ASN A 112 -6.71 2.21 -21.50
C ASN A 112 -7.70 1.03 -21.60
N LYS A 113 -7.32 -0.14 -21.09
CA LYS A 113 -8.16 -1.34 -21.01
C LYS A 113 -8.54 -1.64 -19.56
N PRO A 114 -9.60 -2.44 -19.32
CA PRO A 114 -9.93 -2.87 -17.98
C PRO A 114 -8.72 -3.52 -17.29
N ARG A 115 -8.43 -3.07 -16.07
CA ARG A 115 -7.25 -3.50 -15.30
C ARG A 115 -7.32 -4.96 -14.90
N SER A 116 -6.19 -5.64 -15.05
CA SER A 116 -5.89 -6.91 -14.39
C SER A 116 -5.00 -6.68 -13.16
N LEU A 117 -4.65 -7.76 -12.45
CA LEU A 117 -3.67 -7.69 -11.37
C LEU A 117 -2.33 -7.09 -11.80
N LYS A 118 -1.89 -7.29 -13.06
CA LYS A 118 -0.65 -6.71 -13.60
C LYS A 118 -0.71 -5.17 -13.59
N GLU A 119 -1.78 -4.58 -14.13
CA GLU A 119 -1.98 -3.11 -14.06
C GLU A 119 -2.08 -2.62 -12.61
N GLY A 120 -2.70 -3.39 -11.72
CA GLY A 120 -2.75 -3.04 -10.30
C GLY A 120 -1.39 -2.97 -9.65
N ALA A 121 -0.57 -4.01 -9.83
CA ALA A 121 0.80 -4.05 -9.32
C ALA A 121 1.62 -2.89 -9.88
N ALA A 122 1.60 -2.71 -11.21
CA ALA A 122 2.28 -1.62 -11.89
C ALA A 122 1.85 -0.24 -11.35
N SER A 123 0.55 -0.04 -11.10
CA SER A 123 0.02 1.23 -10.58
C SER A 123 0.66 1.62 -9.25
N TYR A 124 0.83 0.69 -8.32
CA TYR A 124 1.46 0.99 -7.03
C TYR A 124 2.96 1.23 -7.14
N ILE A 125 3.65 0.52 -8.03
CA ILE A 125 5.07 0.75 -8.29
C ILE A 125 5.28 2.13 -8.91
N LEU A 126 4.50 2.48 -9.92
CA LEU A 126 4.49 3.81 -10.54
C LEU A 126 4.20 4.90 -9.51
N ALA A 127 3.20 4.69 -8.65
CA ALA A 127 2.89 5.66 -7.61
C ALA A 127 4.08 5.88 -6.66
N MET A 128 4.78 4.81 -6.26
CA MET A 128 6.00 4.96 -5.45
C MET A 128 7.08 5.78 -6.16
N MET A 129 7.28 5.57 -7.46
CA MET A 129 8.24 6.34 -8.28
C MET A 129 7.84 7.81 -8.39
N CYS A 130 6.54 8.12 -8.45
CA CYS A 130 6.05 9.50 -8.46
C CYS A 130 6.21 10.18 -7.10
N TYR A 131 5.80 9.51 -6.01
CA TYR A 131 5.95 10.02 -4.64
C TYR A 131 7.42 10.19 -4.20
N GLU A 132 8.40 9.68 -4.94
CA GLU A 132 9.81 9.99 -4.70
C GLU A 132 10.13 11.48 -4.87
N TYR A 133 9.39 12.18 -5.74
CA TYR A 133 9.66 13.56 -6.12
C TYR A 133 8.62 14.57 -5.65
N LEU A 134 7.46 14.09 -5.19
CA LEU A 134 6.42 14.97 -4.66
C LEU A 134 6.84 15.54 -3.29
N ASP A 135 6.41 16.76 -3.02
CA ASP A 135 6.70 17.42 -1.76
C ASP A 135 5.89 16.86 -0.58
N LYS A 136 6.25 17.30 0.62
CA LYS A 136 5.67 16.81 1.88
C LYS A 136 4.16 17.03 2.02
N ALA A 137 3.57 17.99 1.29
CA ALA A 137 2.11 18.20 1.32
C ALA A 137 1.34 16.98 0.77
N HIS A 138 2.02 16.12 0.02
CA HIS A 138 1.47 14.89 -0.54
C HIS A 138 1.76 13.62 0.27
N ASN A 139 2.22 13.76 1.52
CA ASN A 139 2.57 12.65 2.42
C ASN A 139 3.41 11.53 1.73
N PRO A 140 4.50 11.88 1.01
CA PRO A 140 5.15 10.98 0.06
C PRO A 140 5.65 9.69 0.72
N THR A 141 6.19 9.75 1.93
CA THR A 141 6.71 8.56 2.63
C THR A 141 5.59 7.62 3.05
N LEU A 142 4.52 8.13 3.67
CA LEU A 142 3.34 7.34 4.04
C LEU A 142 2.65 6.72 2.81
N ASN A 143 2.49 7.52 1.75
CA ASN A 143 1.87 7.03 0.52
C ASN A 143 2.73 5.98 -0.19
N LYS A 144 4.06 6.10 -0.16
CA LYS A 144 4.98 5.03 -0.59
C LYS A 144 4.81 3.78 0.26
N ALA A 145 4.71 3.90 1.59
CA ALA A 145 4.53 2.76 2.49
C ALA A 145 3.25 1.96 2.16
N LYS A 146 2.13 2.67 1.98
CA LYS A 146 0.85 2.06 1.53
C LYS A 146 0.97 1.40 0.16
N CYS A 147 1.65 2.05 -0.79
CA CYS A 147 1.86 1.45 -2.11
C CYS A 147 2.74 0.19 -2.03
N ALA A 148 3.76 0.17 -1.18
CA ALA A 148 4.63 -0.98 -1.01
C ALA A 148 3.86 -2.19 -0.44
N ILE A 149 3.11 -2.02 0.65
CA ILE A 149 2.34 -3.14 1.24
C ILE A 149 1.25 -3.65 0.29
N ARG A 150 0.55 -2.74 -0.42
CA ARG A 150 -0.45 -3.12 -1.43
C ARG A 150 0.18 -3.81 -2.64
N SER A 151 1.40 -3.43 -3.02
CA SER A 151 2.16 -4.16 -4.05
C SER A 151 2.43 -5.58 -3.60
N ALA A 152 2.90 -5.77 -2.36
CA ALA A 152 3.14 -7.11 -1.81
C ALA A 152 1.86 -7.98 -1.87
N TRP A 153 0.71 -7.42 -1.52
CA TRP A 153 -0.56 -8.12 -1.59
C TRP A 153 -1.00 -8.49 -2.99
N ILE A 154 -0.78 -7.62 -3.98
CA ILE A 154 -1.11 -7.93 -5.37
C ILE A 154 -0.12 -8.96 -5.93
N PHE A 155 1.15 -8.92 -5.55
CA PHE A 155 2.09 -9.97 -5.94
C PHE A 155 1.77 -11.32 -5.30
N GLU A 156 1.18 -11.34 -4.11
CA GLU A 156 0.57 -12.55 -3.55
C GLU A 156 -0.58 -13.06 -4.45
N ASP A 157 -1.49 -12.17 -4.84
CA ASP A 157 -2.64 -12.51 -5.69
C ASP A 157 -2.16 -13.02 -7.07
N LEU A 158 -1.17 -12.34 -7.68
CA LEU A 158 -0.52 -12.75 -8.93
C LEU A 158 0.20 -14.09 -8.81
N HIS A 159 0.88 -14.35 -7.70
CA HIS A 159 1.54 -15.64 -7.46
C HIS A 159 0.52 -16.77 -7.33
N ASN A 160 -0.62 -16.52 -6.68
CA ASN A 160 -1.67 -17.51 -6.55
C ASN A 160 -2.31 -17.83 -7.92
N GLU A 161 -2.49 -16.84 -8.80
CA GLU A 161 -2.97 -17.06 -10.17
C GLU A 161 -1.90 -17.68 -11.08
N ASN A 162 -0.64 -17.27 -10.92
CA ASN A 162 0.49 -17.65 -11.78
C ASN A 162 1.74 -18.02 -10.95
N PRO A 163 1.77 -19.22 -10.32
CA PRO A 163 2.82 -19.58 -9.36
C PRO A 163 4.25 -19.58 -9.91
N ASN A 164 4.41 -19.81 -11.22
CA ASN A 164 5.71 -20.03 -11.85
C ASN A 164 6.40 -18.75 -12.36
N GLN A 165 5.82 -17.56 -12.11
CA GLN A 165 6.37 -16.28 -12.58
C GLN A 165 7.18 -15.52 -11.52
N ASN A 166 7.61 -16.21 -10.44
CA ASN A 166 8.42 -15.64 -9.35
C ASN A 166 7.79 -14.42 -8.63
N TYR A 167 6.47 -14.26 -8.69
CA TYR A 167 5.78 -13.15 -8.01
C TYR A 167 5.92 -13.20 -6.49
N ASN A 168 6.13 -14.37 -5.89
CA ASN A 168 6.48 -14.51 -4.47
C ASN A 168 7.80 -13.81 -4.09
N TYR A 169 8.77 -13.72 -5.00
CA TYR A 169 10.00 -12.98 -4.78
C TYR A 169 9.75 -11.47 -4.74
N LEU A 170 8.96 -10.95 -5.70
CA LEU A 170 8.54 -9.55 -5.71
C LEU A 170 7.70 -9.20 -4.49
N GLN A 171 6.77 -10.08 -4.08
CA GLN A 171 6.01 -9.94 -2.83
C GLN A 171 6.93 -9.69 -1.64
N LYS A 172 7.97 -10.52 -1.47
CA LYS A 172 8.94 -10.37 -0.37
C LYS A 172 9.67 -9.02 -0.45
N ILE A 173 10.18 -8.63 -1.62
CA ILE A 173 10.84 -7.33 -1.81
C ILE A 173 9.93 -6.18 -1.34
N PHE A 174 8.66 -6.22 -1.73
CA PHE A 174 7.71 -5.16 -1.37
C PHE A 174 7.34 -5.17 0.11
N TYR A 175 7.33 -6.33 0.78
CA TYR A 175 7.20 -6.37 2.24
C TYR A 175 8.42 -5.77 2.96
N TYR A 176 9.65 -6.07 2.53
CA TYR A 176 10.85 -5.41 3.07
C TYR A 176 10.82 -3.90 2.85
N LYS A 177 10.42 -3.46 1.65
CA LYS A 177 10.27 -2.04 1.34
C LYS A 177 9.19 -1.38 2.19
N ALA A 178 8.06 -2.06 2.41
CA ALA A 178 7.00 -1.59 3.29
C ALA A 178 7.49 -1.47 4.75
N ALA A 179 8.23 -2.45 5.26
CA ALA A 179 8.82 -2.41 6.61
C ALA A 179 9.67 -1.15 6.80
N TYR A 180 10.58 -0.90 5.86
CA TYR A 180 11.42 0.30 5.87
C TYR A 180 10.59 1.59 5.79
N LEU A 181 9.65 1.68 4.86
CA LEU A 181 8.88 2.90 4.64
C LEU A 181 7.92 3.23 5.78
N TYR A 182 7.26 2.23 6.37
CA TYR A 182 6.40 2.46 7.54
C TYR A 182 7.23 2.96 8.72
N LYS A 183 8.40 2.37 8.98
CA LYS A 183 9.32 2.85 10.00
C LYS A 183 9.75 4.30 9.74
N LEU A 184 10.20 4.58 8.52
CA LEU A 184 10.60 5.93 8.11
C LEU A 184 9.46 6.95 8.22
N THR A 185 8.21 6.56 7.94
CA THR A 185 7.05 7.44 8.16
C THR A 185 6.93 7.85 9.62
N ILE A 186 7.09 6.93 10.57
CA ILE A 186 7.00 7.24 12.00
C ILE A 186 8.17 8.13 12.44
N GLU A 187 9.39 7.85 11.98
CA GLU A 187 10.58 8.64 12.29
C GLU A 187 10.45 10.08 11.79
N LYS A 188 10.04 10.27 10.54
CA LYS A 188 9.88 11.60 9.93
C LYS A 188 8.73 12.43 10.52
N GLU A 189 7.69 11.76 11.00
CA GLU A 189 6.62 12.42 11.75
C GLU A 189 7.12 12.87 13.12
N GLN A 190 7.89 12.02 13.81
CA GLN A 190 8.43 12.33 15.14
C GLN A 190 9.46 13.46 15.12
N ASP A 191 10.32 13.52 14.12
CA ASP A 191 11.32 14.60 13.95
C ASP A 191 10.79 15.82 13.19
N ASN A 192 9.52 15.77 12.76
CA ASN A 192 8.81 16.83 12.04
C ASN A 192 9.43 17.18 10.67
N SER A 193 10.27 16.32 10.10
CA SER A 193 10.85 16.49 8.76
C SER A 193 9.82 16.27 7.65
N GLU A 194 8.80 15.43 7.87
CA GLU A 194 7.67 15.23 6.97
C GLU A 194 6.36 15.08 7.78
N PRO A 195 5.76 16.20 8.20
CA PRO A 195 4.52 16.18 8.98
C PRO A 195 3.36 15.62 8.16
N ILE A 196 2.58 14.72 8.75
CA ILE A 196 1.44 14.08 8.09
C ILE A 196 0.22 14.98 8.16
N THR A 197 -0.42 15.22 7.01
CA THR A 197 -1.61 16.07 6.91
C THR A 197 -2.80 15.47 7.66
N ALA A 198 -3.70 16.31 8.20
CA ALA A 198 -4.88 15.86 8.95
C ALA A 198 -5.84 14.97 8.11
N GLU A 199 -5.89 15.18 6.80
CA GLU A 199 -6.72 14.43 5.85
C GLU A 199 -6.11 13.08 5.44
N ALA A 200 -4.96 12.70 6.02
CA ALA A 200 -4.26 11.50 5.63
C ALA A 200 -5.06 10.23 5.92
N VAL A 201 -5.08 9.34 4.92
CA VAL A 201 -5.59 7.98 5.07
C VAL A 201 -4.40 7.09 5.43
N PHE A 202 -4.39 6.55 6.65
CA PHE A 202 -3.37 5.65 7.18
C PHE A 202 -3.62 4.19 6.79
N GLY A 203 -4.89 3.85 6.57
CA GLY A 203 -5.33 2.48 6.33
C GLY A 203 -4.64 1.87 5.12
N PRO A 204 -4.04 0.68 5.27
CA PRO A 204 -3.32 0.03 4.19
C PRO A 204 -4.26 -0.59 3.16
N ASP A 205 -5.51 -0.92 3.50
CA ASP A 205 -6.49 -1.47 2.56
C ASP A 205 -7.55 -0.42 2.17
N THR A 206 -8.45 -0.76 1.25
CA THR A 206 -9.54 0.09 0.76
C THR A 206 -10.78 0.08 1.66
N ASP A 207 -10.85 -0.82 2.64
CA ASP A 207 -12.05 -1.02 3.47
C ASP A 207 -12.12 -0.06 4.68
N LYS A 208 -11.00 0.10 5.41
CA LYS A 208 -10.94 0.85 6.67
C LYS A 208 -9.65 1.64 6.79
N ASN A 209 -9.77 2.84 7.37
CA ASN A 209 -8.64 3.74 7.59
C ASN A 209 -7.76 3.32 8.77
N TYR A 210 -8.34 2.69 9.79
CA TYR A 210 -7.64 2.28 11.02
C TYR A 210 -6.85 3.36 11.80
N GLY A 211 -6.86 4.61 11.34
CA GLY A 211 -6.14 5.73 11.94
C GLY A 211 -4.62 5.51 11.98
N TYR A 212 -3.94 6.41 12.67
CA TYR A 212 -2.49 6.36 12.88
C TYR A 212 -2.03 5.04 13.52
N ASP A 213 -2.89 4.41 14.33
CA ASP A 213 -2.64 3.10 14.95
C ASP A 213 -2.28 2.01 13.92
N SER A 214 -2.83 2.04 12.70
CA SER A 214 -2.41 1.09 11.66
C SER A 214 -0.99 1.32 11.16
N ALA A 215 -0.53 2.57 11.07
CA ALA A 215 0.83 2.86 10.65
C ALA A 215 1.83 2.37 11.71
N LEU A 216 1.54 2.62 12.99
CA LEU A 216 2.32 2.09 14.11
C LEU A 216 2.30 0.56 14.16
N TYR A 217 1.12 -0.04 14.00
CA TYR A 217 0.97 -1.49 13.98
C TYR A 217 1.76 -2.13 12.85
N LEU A 218 1.63 -1.61 11.63
CA LEU A 218 2.33 -2.14 10.46
C LEU A 218 3.84 -1.93 10.53
N SER A 219 4.30 -0.79 11.05
CA SER A 219 5.72 -0.56 11.31
C SER A 219 6.29 -1.68 12.18
N GLY A 220 5.65 -1.95 13.34
CA GLY A 220 6.09 -3.01 14.24
C GLY A 220 5.91 -4.44 13.68
N LEU A 221 4.80 -4.71 13.00
CA LEU A 221 4.51 -6.02 12.42
C LEU A 221 5.50 -6.40 11.31
N LEU A 222 5.75 -5.47 10.40
CA LEU A 222 6.62 -5.72 9.26
C LEU A 222 8.08 -5.79 9.73
N GLU A 223 8.49 -4.99 10.70
CA GLU A 223 9.80 -5.10 11.33
C GLU A 223 9.96 -6.43 12.11
N TYR A 224 8.89 -6.93 12.72
CA TYR A 224 8.90 -8.26 13.33
C TYR A 224 9.18 -9.36 12.30
N PHE A 225 8.50 -9.36 11.15
CA PHE A 225 8.65 -10.40 10.14
C PHE A 225 9.90 -10.24 9.26
N TYR A 226 10.24 -9.02 8.90
CA TYR A 226 11.22 -8.66 7.86
C TYR A 226 12.40 -7.82 8.37
N GLY A 227 12.50 -7.56 9.68
CA GLY A 227 13.68 -6.95 10.29
C GLY A 227 14.89 -7.89 10.30
N ASN A 228 16.05 -7.36 10.71
CA ASN A 228 17.29 -8.12 10.84
C ASN A 228 17.16 -9.20 11.93
N LYS A 229 17.45 -10.46 11.57
CA LYS A 229 17.40 -11.63 12.46
C LYS A 229 18.77 -12.26 12.72
N GLU A 230 19.83 -11.74 12.11
CA GLU A 230 21.17 -12.30 12.17
C GLU A 230 21.88 -11.91 13.47
N ASN A 231 21.77 -10.65 13.87
CA ASN A 231 22.35 -10.16 15.12
C ASN A 231 21.33 -10.31 16.27
N LYS A 232 21.61 -11.22 17.21
CA LYS A 232 20.74 -11.53 18.35
C LYS A 232 20.50 -10.32 19.27
N GLU A 233 21.53 -9.54 19.57
CA GLU A 233 21.43 -8.37 20.45
C GLU A 233 20.58 -7.26 19.79
N HIS A 234 20.86 -6.98 18.52
CA HIS A 234 20.07 -6.04 17.73
C HIS A 234 18.61 -6.50 17.63
N ARG A 235 18.37 -7.78 17.36
CA ARG A 235 17.03 -8.36 17.30
C ARG A 235 16.31 -8.24 18.64
N TYR A 236 16.99 -8.50 19.75
CA TYR A 236 16.39 -8.35 21.08
C TYR A 236 15.91 -6.91 21.32
N ASN A 237 16.77 -5.91 21.06
CA ASN A 237 16.41 -4.50 21.23
C ASN A 237 15.24 -4.09 20.32
N GLN A 238 15.29 -4.50 19.05
CA GLN A 238 14.20 -4.29 18.10
C GLN A 238 12.87 -4.90 18.59
N LEU A 239 12.88 -6.13 19.11
CA LEU A 239 11.68 -6.78 19.64
C LEU A 239 11.11 -6.03 20.86
N ILE A 240 11.96 -5.47 21.71
CA ILE A 240 11.54 -4.65 22.86
C ILE A 240 10.86 -3.35 22.39
N GLU A 241 11.42 -2.69 21.38
CA GLU A 241 10.83 -1.49 20.77
C GLU A 241 9.45 -1.80 20.16
N ILE A 242 9.36 -2.84 19.33
CA ILE A 242 8.09 -3.27 18.72
C ILE A 242 7.07 -3.60 19.81
N LYS A 243 7.46 -4.39 20.82
CA LYS A 243 6.59 -4.75 21.95
C LYS A 243 6.05 -3.50 22.67
N THR A 244 6.89 -2.48 22.84
CA THR A 244 6.50 -1.21 23.47
C THR A 244 5.48 -0.45 22.62
N ILE A 245 5.69 -0.37 21.31
CA ILE A 245 4.73 0.22 20.36
C ILE A 245 3.39 -0.51 20.44
N LEU A 246 3.38 -1.83 20.34
CA LEU A 246 2.15 -2.64 20.40
C LEU A 246 1.44 -2.51 21.75
N SER A 247 2.19 -2.39 22.87
CA SER A 247 1.62 -2.15 24.20
C SER A 247 0.91 -0.80 24.28
N LYS A 248 1.51 0.26 23.72
CA LYS A 248 0.91 1.60 23.68
C LYS A 248 -0.39 1.56 22.89
N ILE A 249 -0.37 0.97 21.70
CA ILE A 249 -1.58 0.83 20.88
C ILE A 249 -2.64 0.04 21.67
N ALA A 250 -2.32 -1.11 22.24
CA ALA A 250 -3.30 -1.90 23.00
C ALA A 250 -3.82 -1.20 24.27
N GLY A 251 -2.95 -0.49 25.00
CA GLY A 251 -3.25 0.16 26.28
C GLY A 251 -4.08 1.44 26.16
N MET A 252 -4.03 2.14 25.02
CA MET A 252 -4.75 3.41 24.78
C MET A 252 -6.27 3.26 24.53
N GLY A 253 -6.92 2.21 25.05
CA GLY A 253 -8.39 2.20 25.24
C GLY A 253 -9.20 1.12 24.50
N LYS A 254 -10.50 1.11 24.84
CA LYS A 254 -11.57 0.23 24.34
C LYS A 254 -11.73 0.34 22.81
N SER A 255 -12.40 -0.64 22.21
CA SER A 255 -12.69 -0.66 20.77
C SER A 255 -13.33 0.66 20.30
N SER A 256 -12.82 1.21 19.19
CA SER A 256 -13.37 2.40 18.54
C SER A 256 -13.64 2.13 17.06
N LYS A 257 -14.21 3.11 16.34
CA LYS A 257 -14.43 3.01 14.88
C LYS A 257 -13.12 2.81 14.12
N GLU A 258 -12.07 3.51 14.54
CA GLU A 258 -10.73 3.44 13.94
C GLU A 258 -9.91 2.28 14.50
N LYS A 259 -10.25 1.79 15.69
CA LYS A 259 -9.58 0.67 16.35
C LYS A 259 -10.58 -0.43 16.70
N PRO A 260 -11.09 -1.16 15.69
CA PRO A 260 -12.08 -2.21 15.92
C PRO A 260 -11.45 -3.40 16.68
N SER A 261 -12.28 -4.19 17.37
CA SER A 261 -11.81 -5.34 18.16
C SER A 261 -10.91 -6.30 17.38
N ILE A 262 -11.18 -6.50 16.08
CA ILE A 262 -10.35 -7.34 15.22
C ILE A 262 -8.90 -6.85 15.10
N LEU A 263 -8.67 -5.52 15.11
CA LEU A 263 -7.31 -4.96 15.10
C LEU A 263 -6.64 -5.19 16.46
N LEU A 264 -7.38 -4.99 17.56
CA LEU A 264 -6.89 -5.26 18.91
C LEU A 264 -6.47 -6.73 19.10
N ASP A 265 -7.23 -7.66 18.56
CA ASP A 265 -6.92 -9.09 18.66
C ASP A 265 -5.66 -9.43 17.85
N LYS A 266 -5.49 -8.84 16.66
CA LYS A 266 -4.27 -8.97 15.86
C LYS A 266 -3.03 -8.36 16.53
N ILE A 267 -3.18 -7.23 17.21
CA ILE A 267 -2.11 -6.63 18.02
C ILE A 267 -1.70 -7.57 19.16
N LYS A 268 -2.66 -8.14 19.89
CA LYS A 268 -2.39 -9.09 21.00
C LYS A 268 -1.71 -10.36 20.51
N GLU A 269 -2.14 -10.90 19.38
CA GLU A 269 -1.56 -12.09 18.74
C GLU A 269 -0.06 -11.87 18.48
N VAL A 270 0.28 -10.76 17.83
CA VAL A 270 1.68 -10.41 17.49
C VAL A 270 2.50 -10.11 18.75
N TYR A 271 1.92 -9.37 19.71
CA TYR A 271 2.55 -9.07 20.99
C TYR A 271 2.97 -10.35 21.74
N PHE A 272 2.09 -11.36 21.75
CA PHE A 272 2.37 -12.63 22.41
C PHE A 272 3.49 -13.40 21.72
N ASN A 273 3.52 -13.42 20.39
CA ASN A 273 4.59 -14.06 19.62
C ASN A 273 5.96 -13.39 19.88
N ILE A 274 5.99 -12.05 19.87
CA ILE A 274 7.20 -11.28 20.23
C ILE A 274 7.65 -11.59 21.66
N SER A 275 6.72 -11.66 22.61
CA SER A 275 7.05 -11.96 24.01
C SER A 275 7.63 -13.36 24.19
N LYS A 276 7.22 -14.34 23.38
CA LYS A 276 7.84 -15.68 23.35
C LYS A 276 9.26 -15.63 22.77
N GLU A 277 9.45 -14.91 21.67
CA GLU A 277 10.75 -14.79 21.01
C GLU A 277 11.80 -14.11 21.91
N ILE A 278 11.42 -13.02 22.57
CA ILE A 278 12.27 -12.32 23.56
C ILE A 278 12.75 -13.29 24.66
N LYS A 279 11.85 -14.13 25.21
CA LYS A 279 12.21 -15.12 26.24
C LYS A 279 13.19 -16.18 25.73
N ASN A 280 13.12 -16.53 24.45
CA ASN A 280 14.02 -17.50 23.84
C ASN A 280 15.40 -16.90 23.53
N LEU A 281 15.48 -15.61 23.21
CA LEU A 281 16.76 -14.91 22.96
C LEU A 281 17.53 -14.60 24.25
N HIS A 282 16.84 -14.53 25.38
CA HIS A 282 17.43 -14.30 26.71
C HIS A 282 17.91 -15.61 27.40
N LYS A 283 17.68 -16.77 26.78
CA LYS A 283 18.23 -18.07 27.20
C LYS A 283 19.48 -18.40 26.41
#